data_AF-A0A7S1CBM6-F1
#
_entry.id   AF-A0A7S1CBM6-F1
#
_cell.length_a   1.000
_cell.length_b   1.000
_cell.length_c   1.000
_cell.angle_alpha   90.00
_cell.angle_beta   90.00
_cell.angle_gamma   90.00
#
_symmetry.space_group_name_H-M   'P 1'
#
loop_
_entity.id
_entity.type
_entity.pdbx_description
1 polymer ?
#
loop_
_entity_poly.entity_id
_entity_poly.type
_entity_poly.pdbx_seq_one_letter_code
_entity_poly.pdbx_strand_id
1 'polypeptide(L)'
;CTEGWTGENCEEPVDVCADFECQNDGTCRAVSGAAVCICPNTHEGTHCETAKDLCAGVECHNGGNCIDATGVCDCADGFTGPTCDAVEGGGSDDDGGDDDDAL
;
A
#
# COMPACT_ATOMS: atom_id res chain seq x y z
N CYS A 1 6.01 -26.21 -33.18
CA CYS A 1 4.68 -25.62 -33.02
C CYS A 1 4.68 -24.18 -33.47
N THR A 2 3.52 -23.61 -33.80
CA THR A 2 3.35 -22.16 -34.04
C THR A 2 3.62 -21.40 -32.75
N GLU A 3 3.97 -20.12 -32.84
CA GLU A 3 4.21 -19.28 -31.66
C GLU A 3 2.98 -19.29 -30.73
N GLY A 4 3.21 -19.55 -29.44
CA GLY A 4 2.15 -19.67 -28.43
C GLY A 4 1.51 -21.06 -28.26
N TRP A 5 2.01 -22.09 -28.95
CA TRP A 5 1.53 -23.48 -28.80
C TRP A 5 2.67 -24.47 -28.46
N THR A 6 2.37 -25.48 -27.68
CA THR A 6 3.26 -26.53 -27.16
C THR A 6 2.53 -27.90 -27.15
N GLY A 7 3.21 -28.97 -26.72
CA GLY A 7 2.72 -30.35 -26.77
C GLY A 7 3.30 -31.16 -27.94
N GLU A 8 3.17 -32.49 -27.90
CA GLU A 8 3.69 -33.40 -28.94
C GLU A 8 3.08 -33.10 -30.32
N ASN A 9 1.83 -32.65 -30.34
CA ASN A 9 1.08 -32.31 -31.54
C ASN A 9 0.70 -30.82 -31.61
N CYS A 10 1.32 -29.96 -30.79
CA CYS A 10 1.02 -28.52 -30.73
C CYS A 10 -0.42 -28.19 -30.32
N GLU A 11 -1.02 -29.04 -29.50
CA GLU A 11 -2.41 -28.98 -29.05
C GLU A 11 -2.62 -28.16 -27.78
N GLU A 12 -1.54 -27.82 -27.07
CA GLU A 12 -1.59 -27.08 -25.81
C GLU A 12 -1.13 -25.62 -26.02
N PRO A 13 -1.79 -24.62 -25.40
CA PRO A 13 -1.24 -23.26 -25.38
C PRO A 13 0.03 -23.22 -24.52
N VAL A 14 1.02 -22.41 -24.92
CA VAL A 14 2.20 -22.15 -24.09
C VAL A 14 1.76 -21.46 -22.81
N ASP A 15 2.04 -22.07 -21.67
CA ASP A 15 1.89 -21.43 -20.37
C ASP A 15 3.07 -20.49 -20.14
N VAL A 16 2.88 -19.22 -20.48
CA VAL A 16 3.89 -18.18 -20.26
C VAL A 16 4.19 -17.92 -18.79
N CYS A 17 3.31 -18.37 -17.87
CA CYS A 17 3.51 -18.28 -16.43
C CYS A 17 4.28 -19.47 -15.83
N ALA A 18 4.46 -20.57 -16.58
CA ALA A 18 5.11 -21.78 -16.04
C ALA A 18 6.56 -21.55 -15.58
N ASP A 19 7.30 -20.71 -16.32
CA ASP A 19 8.68 -20.33 -16.00
C ASP A 19 8.80 -18.87 -15.47
N PHE A 20 7.68 -18.20 -15.23
CA PHE A 20 7.64 -16.80 -14.81
C PHE A 20 7.09 -16.68 -13.39
N GLU A 21 8.01 -16.69 -12.43
CA GLU A 21 7.68 -16.69 -11.00
C GLU A 21 7.52 -15.27 -10.45
N CYS A 22 6.31 -14.98 -9.94
CA CYS A 22 6.05 -13.78 -9.15
C CYS A 22 6.41 -14.02 -7.68
N GLN A 23 7.07 -13.06 -7.06
CA GLN A 23 7.46 -13.08 -5.65
C GLN A 23 6.44 -12.35 -4.77
N ASN A 24 6.60 -12.45 -3.45
CA ASN A 24 5.84 -11.68 -2.45
C ASN A 24 4.32 -11.68 -2.67
N ASP A 25 3.72 -12.87 -2.83
CA ASP A 25 2.29 -13.06 -3.08
C ASP A 25 1.77 -12.43 -4.40
N GLY A 26 2.67 -12.10 -5.33
CA GLY A 26 2.33 -11.69 -6.68
C GLY A 26 1.65 -12.82 -7.47
N THR A 27 0.71 -12.48 -8.34
CA THR A 27 0.00 -13.44 -9.18
C THR A 27 0.40 -13.29 -10.64
N CYS A 28 0.91 -14.36 -11.27
CA CYS A 28 1.20 -14.34 -12.71
C CYS A 28 -0.09 -14.37 -13.53
N ARG A 29 -0.17 -13.52 -14.56
CA ARG A 29 -1.23 -13.55 -15.56
C ARG A 29 -0.65 -13.39 -16.96
N ALA A 30 -1.18 -14.20 -17.88
CA ALA A 30 -0.94 -14.01 -19.31
C ALA A 30 -1.78 -12.82 -19.81
N VAL A 31 -1.11 -11.75 -20.26
CA VAL A 31 -1.72 -10.56 -20.85
C VAL A 31 -1.18 -10.41 -22.27
N SER A 32 -2.05 -10.54 -23.27
CA SER A 32 -1.67 -10.42 -24.69
C SER A 32 -0.53 -11.36 -25.12
N GLY A 33 -0.43 -12.54 -24.53
CA GLY A 33 0.64 -13.52 -24.82
C GLY A 33 1.96 -13.29 -24.09
N ALA A 34 2.03 -12.31 -23.18
CA ALA A 34 3.17 -12.09 -22.30
C ALA A 34 2.80 -12.40 -20.84
N ALA A 35 3.77 -12.89 -20.06
CA ALA A 35 3.62 -13.06 -18.63
C ALA A 35 3.78 -11.72 -17.90
N VAL A 36 2.83 -11.39 -17.03
CA VAL A 36 2.85 -10.18 -16.21
C VAL A 36 2.52 -10.56 -14.78
N CYS A 37 3.33 -10.09 -13.82
CA CYS A 37 3.01 -10.23 -12.41
C CYS A 37 2.07 -9.11 -11.95
N ILE A 38 0.97 -9.50 -11.32
CA ILE A 38 0.09 -8.60 -10.59
C ILE A 38 0.58 -8.56 -9.14
N CYS A 39 1.25 -7.46 -8.79
CA CYS A 39 1.84 -7.28 -7.47
C CYS A 39 0.84 -6.80 -6.43
N PRO A 40 0.99 -7.18 -5.15
CA PRO A 40 0.26 -6.55 -4.07
C PRO A 40 0.64 -5.07 -3.93
N ASN A 41 -0.17 -4.30 -3.21
CA ASN A 41 0.09 -2.87 -3.04
C ASN A 41 1.42 -2.57 -2.32
N THR A 42 2.00 -3.53 -1.61
CA THR A 42 3.24 -3.40 -0.85
C THR A 42 4.51 -3.70 -1.66
N HIS A 43 4.39 -4.21 -2.89
CA HIS A 43 5.54 -4.60 -3.71
C HIS A 43 5.42 -4.10 -5.16
N GLU A 44 6.57 -3.97 -5.81
CA GLU A 44 6.75 -3.57 -7.20
C GLU A 44 7.91 -4.32 -7.87
N GLY A 45 8.13 -4.03 -9.13
CA GLY A 45 9.10 -4.72 -9.99
C GLY A 45 8.43 -5.67 -10.97
N THR A 46 9.21 -6.23 -11.87
CA THR A 46 8.70 -7.13 -12.92
C THR A 46 8.16 -8.42 -12.32
N HIS A 47 8.76 -8.90 -11.23
CA HIS A 47 8.39 -10.11 -10.50
C HIS A 47 7.88 -9.79 -9.09
N CYS A 48 7.49 -8.54 -8.79
CA CYS A 48 7.10 -8.09 -7.46
C CYS A 48 8.21 -8.30 -6.39
N GLU A 49 9.47 -8.21 -6.82
CA GLU A 49 10.65 -8.50 -6.02
C GLU A 49 11.06 -7.36 -5.07
N THR A 50 10.56 -6.15 -5.33
CA THR A 50 10.96 -4.95 -4.60
C THR A 50 9.85 -4.54 -3.65
N ALA A 51 10.16 -4.37 -2.37
CA ALA A 51 9.22 -3.77 -1.42
C ALA A 51 9.08 -2.28 -1.74
N LYS A 52 7.83 -1.80 -1.79
CA LYS A 52 7.55 -0.37 -1.96
C LYS A 52 7.77 0.35 -0.64
N ASP A 53 8.47 1.47 -0.72
CA ASP A 53 8.42 2.48 0.33
C ASP A 53 7.10 3.23 0.17
N LEU A 54 6.10 2.89 0.98
CA LEU A 54 4.79 3.54 0.92
C LEU A 54 4.79 4.94 1.54
N CYS A 55 5.86 5.30 2.24
CA CYS A 55 6.08 6.63 2.78
C CYS A 55 6.87 7.54 1.83
N ALA A 56 7.40 7.01 0.73
CA ALA A 56 8.08 7.80 -0.29
C ALA A 56 7.13 8.86 -0.88
N GLY A 57 7.39 10.13 -0.56
CA GLY A 57 6.58 11.27 -1.00
C GLY A 57 5.34 11.54 -0.16
N VAL A 58 5.12 10.81 0.93
CA VAL A 58 4.09 11.12 1.93
C VAL A 58 4.66 12.13 2.91
N GLU A 59 4.02 13.29 3.02
CA GLU A 59 4.40 14.34 3.96
C GLU A 59 3.35 14.40 5.08
N CYS A 60 3.73 13.93 6.27
CA CYS A 60 2.90 14.05 7.47
C CYS A 60 3.25 15.34 8.20
N HIS A 61 2.24 16.15 8.51
CA HIS A 61 2.39 17.43 9.19
C HIS A 61 2.20 17.29 10.71
N ASN A 62 2.48 18.38 11.43
CA ASN A 62 2.19 18.52 12.86
C ASN A 62 2.73 17.41 13.76
N GLY A 63 3.89 16.84 13.40
CA GLY A 63 4.53 15.76 14.15
C GLY A 63 3.95 14.38 13.90
N GLY A 64 3.09 14.22 12.88
CA GLY A 64 2.63 12.92 12.42
C GLY A 64 3.76 12.08 11.81
N ASN A 65 3.68 10.76 11.97
CA ASN A 65 4.66 9.82 11.42
C ASN A 65 4.02 8.95 10.35
N CYS A 66 4.68 8.80 9.20
CA CYS A 66 4.18 7.88 8.17
C CYS A 66 4.42 6.43 8.58
N ILE A 67 3.39 5.59 8.46
CA ILE A 67 3.48 4.15 8.68
C ILE A 67 3.86 3.46 7.37
N ASP A 68 5.09 2.95 7.26
CA ASP A 68 5.63 2.32 6.03
C ASP A 68 4.79 1.16 5.49
N ALA A 69 4.10 0.42 6.38
CA ALA A 69 3.24 -0.69 5.96
C ALA A 69 1.96 -0.26 5.22
N THR A 70 1.53 1.01 5.37
CA THR A 70 0.25 1.50 4.82
C THR A 70 0.39 2.78 4.01
N GLY A 71 1.47 3.56 4.18
CA GLY A 71 1.62 4.91 3.64
C GLY A 71 0.69 5.93 4.30
N VAL A 72 0.12 5.61 5.46
CA VAL A 72 -0.83 6.50 6.18
C VAL A 72 -0.10 7.20 7.32
N CYS A 73 -0.43 8.48 7.52
CA CYS A 73 0.09 9.24 8.64
C CYS A 73 -0.61 8.85 9.96
N ASP A 74 0.20 8.49 10.96
CA ASP A 74 -0.18 8.39 12.36
C ASP A 74 -0.07 9.79 12.99
N CYS A 75 -1.21 10.40 13.29
CA CYS A 75 -1.26 11.79 13.74
C CYS A 75 -1.00 11.91 15.24
N ALA A 76 -0.27 12.96 15.64
CA ALA A 76 -0.12 13.31 17.03
C ALA A 76 -1.46 13.75 17.65
N ASP A 77 -1.56 13.66 18.97
CA ASP A 77 -2.77 14.06 19.71
C ASP A 77 -3.24 15.47 19.31
N GLY A 78 -4.53 15.60 18.99
CA GLY A 78 -5.11 16.85 18.54
C GLY A 78 -4.95 17.13 17.04
N PHE A 79 -4.44 16.20 16.22
CA PHE A 79 -4.38 16.34 14.77
C PHE A 79 -5.06 15.18 14.03
N THR A 80 -5.59 15.45 12.84
CA THR A 80 -6.33 14.50 12.00
C THR A 80 -6.18 14.82 10.52
N GLY A 81 -6.82 13.99 9.70
CA GLY A 81 -6.75 14.06 8.25
C GLY A 81 -5.67 13.15 7.68
N PRO A 82 -5.65 12.97 6.35
CA PRO A 82 -4.74 12.04 5.68
C PRO A 82 -3.27 12.43 5.81
N THR A 83 -2.97 13.71 6.05
CA THR A 83 -1.62 14.26 6.23
C THR A 83 -1.43 14.94 7.59
N CYS A 84 -2.36 14.73 8.53
CA CYS A 84 -2.34 15.35 9.87
C CYS A 84 -2.31 16.89 9.83
N ASP A 85 -2.90 17.50 8.82
CA ASP A 85 -2.94 18.96 8.61
C ASP A 85 -4.08 19.65 9.36
N ALA A 86 -5.13 18.90 9.73
CA ALA A 86 -6.26 19.42 10.48
C ALA A 86 -6.07 19.22 11.99
N VAL A 87 -6.58 20.15 12.79
CA VAL A 87 -6.61 20.05 14.25
C VAL A 87 -7.91 19.35 14.66
N GLU A 88 -7.82 18.28 15.44
CA GLU A 88 -8.96 17.70 16.15
C GLU A 88 -9.31 18.61 17.33
N GLY A 89 -10.52 19.16 17.32
CA GLY A 89 -11.03 19.87 18.49
C GLY A 89 -10.50 21.29 18.66
N GLY A 90 -10.84 22.19 17.74
CA GLY A 90 -10.90 23.64 18.01
C GLY A 90 -11.99 24.03 19.02
N GLY A 91 -12.19 23.22 20.07
CA GLY A 91 -13.01 23.51 21.24
C GLY A 91 -12.07 23.74 22.40
N SER A 92 -12.01 24.99 22.85
CA SER A 92 -11.48 25.38 24.15
C SER A 92 -12.27 24.65 25.25
N ASP A 93 -11.88 23.43 25.58
CA ASP A 93 -12.26 22.85 26.85
C ASP A 93 -11.33 23.46 27.90
N ASP A 94 -11.73 24.66 28.34
CA ASP A 94 -11.30 25.24 29.60
C ASP A 94 -11.58 24.21 30.72
N ASP A 95 -10.59 23.35 31.01
CA ASP A 95 -10.49 22.59 32.26
C ASP A 95 -10.30 23.58 33.42
N GLY A 96 -11.37 24.29 33.76
CA GLY A 96 -11.44 25.31 34.80
C GLY A 96 -12.66 25.14 35.69
N GLY A 97 -13.02 23.90 36.01
CA GLY A 97 -14.07 23.58 36.97
C GLY A 97 -13.53 22.74 38.12
N ASP A 98 -13.02 23.40 39.16
CA ASP A 98 -13.11 22.99 40.58
C ASP A 98 -12.46 24.09 41.45
N ASP A 99 -13.11 25.26 41.54
CA ASP A 99 -12.87 26.20 42.64
C ASP A 99 -14.07 26.12 43.60
N ASP A 100 -13.80 25.47 44.74
CA ASP A 100 -14.58 25.49 45.97
C ASP A 100 -15.07 26.90 46.34
N ASP A 101 -16.39 27.12 46.43
CA ASP A 101 -16.97 28.06 47.40
C ASP A 101 -18.51 27.94 47.49
N ALA A 102 -18.96 27.02 48.34
CA ALA A 102 -20.31 27.04 48.89
C ALA A 102 -20.22 27.38 50.39
N LEU A 103 -20.33 28.68 50.71
CA LEU A 103 -20.64 29.20 52.05
C LEU A 103 -21.72 30.29 51.95
#